data_AF-A0A935MNR9-F1
#
_entry.id   AF-A0A935MNR9-F1
#
_cell.length_a   1.000
_cell.length_b   1.000
_cell.length_c   1.000
_cell.angle_alpha   90.00
_cell.angle_beta   90.00
_cell.angle_gamma   90.00
#
_symmetry.space_group_name_H-M   'P 1'
#
loop_
_entity.id
_entity.type
_entity.pdbx_description
1 polymer ?
#
loop_
_entity_poly.entity_id
_entity_poly.type
_entity_poly.pdbx_seq_one_letter_code
_entity_poly.pdbx_strand_id
1 'polypeptide(L)'
;MKKSIQTGTDVHPPLRVQGIELKDRCQHNGAATIEDAITIAAQVHKGQTDKAGATYILHPLRIMMRMTSDAARITAVLHDVVEDSRDNPPETKWTLDRLRENGFTEEVVAAVDGVTDRKAEGEDYDAFIDRAGANPISRQVKIADLEDNMNMLRVAEIRPKDLERLEKYHRSWKKLTANTNNN
;
A
#
# COMPACT_ATOMS: atom_id res chain seq x y z
N MET A 1 45.70 49.47 -8.27
CA MET A 1 45.39 48.45 -7.25
C MET A 1 43.92 48.07 -7.35
N LYS A 2 43.62 46.83 -7.74
CA LYS A 2 42.47 46.01 -7.30
C LYS A 2 42.58 44.67 -8.06
N LYS A 3 42.93 43.62 -7.32
CA LYS A 3 42.92 42.22 -7.77
C LYS A 3 41.46 41.79 -7.91
N SER A 4 41.07 41.22 -9.05
CA SER A 4 39.81 40.48 -9.16
C SER A 4 40.10 38.98 -9.12
N ILE A 5 39.31 38.35 -8.27
CA ILE A 5 39.42 37.00 -7.73
C ILE A 5 38.91 35.99 -8.78
N GLN A 6 39.70 34.95 -9.04
CA GLN A 6 39.22 33.73 -9.71
C GLN A 6 38.32 32.97 -8.74
N THR A 7 37.02 32.89 -9.04
CA THR A 7 36.10 31.97 -8.36
C THR A 7 36.04 30.69 -9.17
N GLY A 8 36.82 29.69 -8.75
CA GLY A 8 36.66 28.32 -9.21
C GLY A 8 35.34 27.76 -8.67
N THR A 9 34.40 27.49 -9.55
CA THR A 9 33.24 26.65 -9.22
C THR A 9 33.66 25.21 -9.44
N ASP A 10 34.03 24.54 -8.35
CA ASP A 10 34.21 23.09 -8.30
C ASP A 10 32.86 22.44 -8.62
N VAL A 11 32.65 22.11 -9.89
CA VAL A 11 31.51 21.31 -10.35
C VAL A 11 31.86 19.85 -10.11
N HIS A 12 31.49 19.34 -8.93
CA HIS A 12 31.44 17.89 -8.73
C HIS A 12 30.55 17.28 -9.81
N PRO A 13 31.02 16.28 -10.58
CA PRO A 13 30.18 15.59 -11.54
C PRO A 13 29.06 14.85 -10.78
N PRO A 14 27.84 14.74 -11.36
CA PRO A 14 26.78 13.96 -10.73
C PRO A 14 27.25 12.52 -10.58
N LEU A 15 27.09 11.97 -9.38
CA LEU A 15 27.27 10.54 -9.14
C LEU A 15 26.28 9.78 -10.02
N ARG A 16 26.77 9.26 -11.13
CA ARG A 16 26.05 8.35 -12.00
C ARG A 16 25.94 7.03 -11.25
N VAL A 17 24.83 6.84 -10.54
CA VAL A 17 24.47 5.53 -10.02
C VAL A 17 24.29 4.64 -11.26
N GLN A 18 25.22 3.71 -11.47
CA GLN A 18 25.09 2.73 -12.54
C GLN A 18 23.74 2.03 -12.34
N GLY A 19 22.96 1.95 -13.42
CA GLY A 19 21.66 1.31 -13.41
C GLY A 19 21.78 -0.07 -12.80
N ILE A 20 21.04 -0.28 -11.72
CA ILE A 20 20.72 -1.63 -11.28
C ILE A 20 19.76 -2.15 -12.36
N GLU A 21 20.32 -2.80 -13.38
CA GLU A 21 19.54 -3.76 -14.15
C GLU A 21 19.02 -4.78 -13.12
N LEU A 22 17.73 -4.74 -12.84
CA LEU A 22 17.02 -5.82 -12.16
C LEU A 22 17.02 -7.01 -13.11
N LYS A 23 18.19 -7.64 -13.29
CA LYS A 23 18.30 -8.95 -13.89
C LYS A 23 17.62 -9.91 -12.94
N ASP A 24 16.58 -10.57 -13.46
CA ASP A 24 16.04 -11.85 -13.05
C ASP A 24 16.58 -12.32 -11.71
N ARG A 25 15.87 -11.99 -10.63
CA ARG A 25 16.11 -12.70 -9.38
C ARG A 25 15.70 -14.14 -9.60
N CYS A 26 16.72 -14.97 -9.79
CA CYS A 26 16.74 -16.40 -9.60
C CYS A 26 15.73 -16.83 -8.52
N GLN A 27 14.95 -17.86 -8.84
CA GLN A 27 14.17 -18.72 -7.95
C GLN A 27 14.59 -18.57 -6.47
N HIS A 28 13.89 -17.73 -5.72
CA HIS A 28 14.15 -17.58 -4.29
C HIS A 28 13.48 -18.75 -3.58
N ASN A 29 14.27 -19.73 -3.16
CA ASN A 29 13.82 -20.89 -2.38
C ASN A 29 13.59 -20.53 -0.88
N GLY A 30 13.13 -19.30 -0.61
CA GLY A 30 12.88 -18.74 0.71
C GLY A 30 11.55 -17.97 0.73
N ALA A 31 10.89 -17.92 1.88
CA ALA A 31 9.64 -17.18 2.05
C ALA A 31 9.82 -15.69 1.73
N ALA A 32 8.84 -15.09 1.05
CA ALA A 32 8.87 -13.68 0.70
C ALA A 32 8.94 -12.79 1.95
N THR A 33 9.67 -11.68 1.83
CA THR A 33 9.99 -10.79 2.94
C THR A 33 9.16 -9.49 2.92
N ILE A 34 9.30 -8.67 3.97
CA ILE A 34 8.73 -7.31 3.99
C ILE A 34 9.38 -6.44 2.91
N GLU A 35 10.68 -6.61 2.66
CA GLU A 35 11.42 -5.90 1.61
C GLU A 35 10.89 -6.21 0.21
N ASP A 36 10.52 -7.47 -0.05
CA ASP A 36 9.89 -7.88 -1.30
C ASP A 36 8.53 -7.21 -1.46
N ALA A 37 7.71 -7.22 -0.41
CA ALA A 37 6.40 -6.54 -0.40
C ALA A 37 6.52 -5.03 -0.67
N ILE A 38 7.48 -4.36 -0.01
CA ILE A 38 7.73 -2.92 -0.20
C ILE A 38 8.19 -2.65 -1.63
N THR A 39 9.05 -3.50 -2.19
CA THR A 39 9.51 -3.37 -3.57
C THR A 39 8.34 -3.46 -4.55
N ILE A 40 7.45 -4.43 -4.35
CA ILE A 40 6.25 -4.62 -5.18
C ILE A 40 5.31 -3.42 -5.08
N ALA A 41 4.96 -3.00 -3.86
CA ALA A 41 4.07 -1.86 -3.64
C ALA A 41 4.65 -0.56 -4.23
N ALA A 42 5.95 -0.31 -4.06
CA ALA A 42 6.61 0.86 -4.62
C ALA A 42 6.60 0.88 -6.15
N GLN A 43 6.65 -0.30 -6.80
CA GLN A 43 6.54 -0.42 -8.25
C GLN A 43 5.12 -0.14 -8.74
N VAL A 44 4.10 -0.75 -8.10
CA VAL A 44 2.69 -0.57 -8.48
C VAL A 44 2.25 0.88 -8.29
N HIS A 45 2.57 1.48 -7.15
CA HIS A 45 2.13 2.84 -6.81
C HIS A 45 3.08 3.94 -7.33
N LYS A 46 3.98 3.63 -8.26
CA LYS A 46 4.95 4.59 -8.80
C LYS A 46 4.23 5.73 -9.54
N GLY A 47 4.42 6.95 -9.05
CA GLY A 47 3.80 8.14 -9.64
C GLY A 47 2.34 8.38 -9.21
N GLN A 48 1.77 7.48 -8.42
CA GLN A 48 0.45 7.67 -7.81
C GLN A 48 0.54 8.67 -6.66
N THR A 49 -0.44 9.56 -6.58
CA THR A 49 -0.60 10.51 -5.48
C THR A 49 -1.84 10.17 -4.67
N ASP A 50 -1.76 10.30 -3.35
CA ASP A 50 -2.93 10.19 -2.49
C ASP A 50 -3.81 11.46 -2.54
N LYS A 51 -4.93 11.42 -1.81
CA LYS A 51 -5.89 12.54 -1.76
C LYS A 51 -5.31 13.81 -1.13
N ALA A 52 -4.20 13.71 -0.40
CA ALA A 52 -3.47 14.83 0.20
C ALA A 52 -2.36 15.37 -0.72
N GLY A 53 -2.16 14.78 -1.92
CA GLY A 53 -1.11 15.16 -2.85
C GLY A 53 0.27 14.59 -2.52
N ALA A 54 0.37 13.69 -1.53
CA ALA A 54 1.62 13.00 -1.21
C ALA A 54 1.78 11.75 -2.08
N THR A 55 3.01 11.25 -2.22
CA THR A 55 3.25 9.98 -2.94
C THR A 55 2.53 8.82 -2.25
N TYR A 56 1.81 8.02 -3.04
CA TYR A 56 0.86 7.04 -2.50
C TYR A 56 1.52 5.96 -1.64
N ILE A 57 2.74 5.53 -1.98
CA ILE A 57 3.49 4.52 -1.20
C ILE A 57 3.62 4.85 0.30
N LEU A 58 3.54 6.13 0.69
CA LEU A 58 3.54 6.50 2.11
C LEU A 58 2.31 5.99 2.86
N HIS A 59 1.18 5.77 2.18
CA HIS A 59 -0.05 5.23 2.78
C HIS A 59 0.11 3.79 3.25
N PRO A 60 0.45 2.80 2.39
CA PRO A 60 0.74 1.44 2.84
C PRO A 60 1.83 1.38 3.93
N LEU A 61 2.86 2.23 3.84
CA LEU A 61 3.92 2.28 4.85
C LEU A 61 3.44 2.79 6.22
N ARG A 62 2.55 3.79 6.27
CA ARG A 62 1.95 4.25 7.54
C ARG A 62 1.09 3.17 8.18
N ILE A 63 0.34 2.40 7.38
CA ILE A 63 -0.43 1.27 7.88
C ILE A 63 0.51 0.19 8.41
N MET A 64 1.56 -0.17 7.66
CA MET A 64 2.57 -1.14 8.07
C MET A 64 3.19 -0.82 9.44
N MET A 65 3.52 0.46 9.70
CA MET A 65 4.09 0.89 10.98
C MET A 65 3.17 0.67 12.18
N ARG A 66 1.88 0.43 11.95
CA ARG A 66 0.89 0.14 13.00
C ARG A 66 0.70 -1.35 13.25
N MET A 67 1.30 -2.21 12.43
CA MET A 67 1.17 -3.66 12.50
C MET A 67 2.28 -4.29 13.36
N THR A 68 1.93 -5.32 14.12
CA THR A 68 2.84 -5.99 15.06
C THR A 68 3.50 -7.24 14.48
N SER A 69 2.75 -8.08 13.77
CA SER A 69 3.28 -9.29 13.13
C SER A 69 3.78 -9.02 11.71
N ASP A 70 4.74 -9.82 11.25
CA ASP A 70 5.27 -9.71 9.89
C ASP A 70 4.20 -9.99 8.83
N ALA A 71 3.33 -10.98 9.05
CA ALA A 71 2.21 -11.24 8.15
C ALA A 71 1.27 -10.04 8.01
N ALA A 72 0.96 -9.34 9.12
CA ALA A 72 0.16 -8.13 9.09
C ALA A 72 0.88 -6.95 8.43
N ARG A 73 2.19 -6.80 8.66
CA ARG A 73 3.03 -5.78 8.00
C ARG A 73 3.07 -5.99 6.49
N ILE A 74 3.33 -7.22 6.04
CA ILE A 74 3.33 -7.58 4.62
C ILE A 74 1.95 -7.31 4.01
N THR A 75 0.87 -7.75 4.67
CA THR A 75 -0.50 -7.51 4.21
C THR A 75 -0.79 -6.01 4.10
N ALA A 76 -0.39 -5.21 5.09
CA ALA A 76 -0.57 -3.76 5.07
C ALA A 76 0.16 -3.09 3.89
N VAL A 77 1.36 -3.56 3.55
CA VAL A 77 2.10 -3.04 2.38
C VAL A 77 1.42 -3.42 1.07
N LEU A 78 0.86 -4.63 0.98
CA LEU A 78 0.27 -5.19 -0.23
C LEU A 78 -1.23 -4.88 -0.42
N HIS A 79 -1.90 -4.23 0.54
CA HIS A 79 -3.37 -4.21 0.60
C HIS A 79 -4.06 -3.66 -0.66
N ASP A 80 -3.44 -2.68 -1.33
CA ASP A 80 -3.97 -2.10 -2.57
C ASP A 80 -3.29 -2.65 -3.85
N VAL A 81 -2.25 -3.48 -3.73
CA VAL A 81 -1.42 -3.90 -4.87
C VAL A 81 -2.23 -4.64 -5.94
N VAL A 82 -3.12 -5.54 -5.53
CA VAL A 82 -3.95 -6.33 -6.45
C VAL A 82 -5.03 -5.45 -7.10
N GLU A 83 -5.56 -4.47 -6.36
CA GLU A 83 -6.57 -3.53 -6.85
C GLU A 83 -5.97 -2.53 -7.84
N ASP A 84 -4.90 -1.84 -7.45
CA ASP A 84 -4.29 -0.74 -8.21
C ASP A 84 -3.51 -1.24 -9.44
N SER A 85 -3.13 -2.52 -9.48
CA SER A 85 -2.52 -3.12 -10.67
C SER A 85 -3.51 -3.85 -11.58
N ARG A 86 -4.82 -3.81 -11.30
CA ARG A 86 -5.86 -4.56 -12.03
C ARG A 86 -5.81 -4.31 -13.55
N ASP A 87 -5.58 -3.07 -13.94
CA ASP A 87 -5.59 -2.60 -15.33
C ASP A 87 -4.18 -2.57 -15.96
N ASN A 88 -3.15 -3.00 -15.22
CA ASN A 88 -1.81 -3.14 -15.76
C ASN A 88 -1.74 -4.27 -16.81
N PRO A 89 -0.79 -4.19 -17.76
CA PRO A 89 -0.43 -5.30 -18.62
C PRO A 89 -0.13 -6.59 -17.84
N PRO A 90 -0.36 -7.79 -18.41
CA PRO A 90 -0.17 -9.07 -17.72
C PRO A 90 1.17 -9.21 -16.99
N GLU A 91 2.26 -8.68 -17.54
CA GLU A 91 3.60 -8.72 -16.99
C GLU A 91 3.79 -7.86 -15.73
N THR A 92 2.99 -6.81 -15.55
CA THR A 92 3.04 -5.88 -14.40
C THR A 92 1.77 -5.89 -13.53
N LYS A 93 0.78 -6.71 -13.89
CA LYS A 93 -0.42 -6.99 -13.10
C LYS A 93 -0.13 -7.92 -11.95
N TRP A 94 -0.57 -7.56 -10.75
CA TRP A 94 -0.52 -8.43 -9.59
C TRP A 94 -1.87 -9.12 -9.35
N THR A 95 -1.79 -10.42 -9.06
CA THR A 95 -2.91 -11.26 -8.68
C THR A 95 -2.55 -12.00 -7.40
N LEU A 96 -3.54 -12.56 -6.72
CA LEU A 96 -3.30 -13.41 -5.55
C LEU A 96 -2.42 -14.61 -5.90
N ASP A 97 -2.61 -15.21 -7.07
CA ASP A 97 -1.78 -16.33 -7.54
C ASP A 97 -0.34 -15.90 -7.80
N ARG A 98 -0.13 -14.71 -8.39
CA ARG A 98 1.21 -14.16 -8.57
C ARG A 98 1.89 -13.91 -7.22
N LEU A 99 1.16 -13.45 -6.20
CA LEU A 99 1.71 -13.33 -4.84
C LEU A 99 2.14 -14.70 -4.28
N ARG A 100 1.33 -15.76 -4.45
CA ARG A 100 1.70 -17.13 -4.06
C ARG A 100 2.97 -17.61 -4.76
N GLU A 101 3.03 -17.42 -6.08
CA GLU A 101 4.18 -17.78 -6.91
C GLU A 101 5.46 -17.03 -6.53
N ASN A 102 5.33 -15.83 -5.95
CA ASN A 102 6.45 -15.03 -5.44
C ASN A 102 6.82 -15.37 -3.99
N GLY A 103 6.25 -16.42 -3.40
CA GLY A 103 6.66 -16.96 -2.09
C GLY A 103 5.98 -16.32 -0.88
N PHE A 104 4.91 -15.54 -1.07
CA PHE A 104 4.08 -15.07 0.05
C PHE A 104 3.27 -16.24 0.62
N THR A 105 3.20 -16.32 1.95
CA THR A 105 2.48 -17.41 2.64
C THR A 105 0.97 -17.33 2.37
N GLU A 106 0.26 -18.46 2.43
CA GLU A 106 -1.21 -18.45 2.31
C GLU A 106 -1.89 -17.59 3.37
N GLU A 107 -1.28 -17.42 4.55
CA GLU A 107 -1.77 -16.49 5.57
C GLU A 107 -1.79 -15.04 5.06
N VAL A 108 -0.68 -14.59 4.45
CA VAL A 108 -0.60 -13.26 3.83
C VAL A 108 -1.53 -13.16 2.64
N VAL A 109 -1.55 -14.15 1.75
CA VAL A 109 -2.36 -14.09 0.53
C VAL A 109 -3.85 -14.08 0.85
N ALA A 110 -4.31 -14.90 1.81
CA ALA A 110 -5.69 -14.86 2.29
C ALA A 110 -6.04 -13.52 2.96
N ALA A 111 -5.07 -12.89 3.65
CA ALA A 111 -5.28 -11.60 4.27
C ALA A 111 -5.36 -10.46 3.26
N VAL A 112 -4.49 -10.46 2.24
CA VAL A 112 -4.51 -9.53 1.09
C VAL A 112 -5.80 -9.70 0.30
N ASP A 113 -6.22 -10.94 0.06
CA ASP A 113 -7.51 -11.22 -0.58
C ASP A 113 -8.62 -10.52 0.19
N GLY A 114 -8.70 -10.74 1.50
CA GLY A 114 -9.69 -10.13 2.40
C GLY A 114 -9.79 -8.61 2.32
N VAL A 115 -8.73 -7.90 1.94
CA VAL A 115 -8.70 -6.42 1.82
C VAL A 115 -8.72 -5.90 0.39
N THR A 116 -8.74 -6.77 -0.62
CA THR A 116 -8.87 -6.38 -2.03
C THR A 116 -10.33 -6.08 -2.38
N ASP A 117 -10.67 -4.86 -2.83
CA ASP A 117 -12.03 -4.49 -3.24
C ASP A 117 -12.38 -5.07 -4.62
N ARG A 118 -13.44 -5.88 -4.71
CA ARG A 118 -13.91 -6.50 -5.96
C ARG A 118 -15.11 -5.78 -6.57
N LYS A 119 -15.30 -4.49 -6.29
CA LYS A 119 -16.38 -3.68 -6.87
C LYS A 119 -16.46 -3.76 -8.41
N ALA A 120 -15.33 -3.87 -9.11
CA ALA A 120 -15.30 -4.04 -10.56
C ALA A 120 -15.93 -5.36 -11.03
N GLU A 121 -16.01 -6.35 -10.15
CA GLU A 121 -16.64 -7.66 -10.36
C GLU A 121 -18.09 -7.68 -9.82
N GLY A 122 -18.59 -6.55 -9.31
CA GLY A 122 -19.95 -6.41 -8.78
C GLY A 122 -20.10 -6.73 -7.29
N GLU A 123 -19.01 -6.86 -6.54
CA GLU A 123 -19.08 -7.04 -5.08
C GLU A 123 -19.73 -5.81 -4.41
N ASP A 124 -20.72 -6.07 -3.54
CA ASP A 124 -21.29 -5.03 -2.69
C ASP A 124 -20.30 -4.61 -1.61
N TYR A 125 -20.27 -3.31 -1.30
CA TYR A 125 -19.30 -2.77 -0.36
C TYR A 125 -19.49 -3.29 1.08
N ASP A 126 -20.72 -3.53 1.53
CA ASP A 126 -20.92 -4.07 2.88
C ASP A 126 -20.46 -5.53 2.95
N ALA A 127 -20.64 -6.30 1.87
CA ALA A 127 -20.09 -7.65 1.73
C ALA A 127 -18.56 -7.66 1.72
N PHE A 128 -17.91 -6.69 1.07
CA PHE A 128 -16.47 -6.50 1.15
C PHE A 128 -16.01 -6.26 2.59
N ILE A 129 -16.69 -5.36 3.32
CA ILE A 129 -16.35 -5.08 4.73
C ILE A 129 -16.56 -6.32 5.62
N ASP A 130 -17.60 -7.13 5.37
CA ASP A 130 -17.80 -8.41 6.07
C ASP A 130 -16.67 -9.39 5.80
N ARG A 131 -16.25 -9.52 4.54
CA ARG A 131 -15.13 -10.38 4.14
C ARG A 131 -13.81 -9.93 4.76
N ALA A 132 -13.52 -8.62 4.76
CA ALA A 132 -12.36 -8.05 5.44
C ALA A 132 -12.40 -8.30 6.95
N GLY A 133 -13.59 -8.24 7.57
CA GLY A 133 -13.78 -8.45 9.00
C GLY A 133 -13.64 -9.90 9.47
N ALA A 134 -13.84 -10.88 8.58
CA ALA A 134 -13.78 -12.30 8.90
C ALA A 134 -12.36 -12.82 9.11
N ASN A 135 -11.35 -12.24 8.43
CA ASN A 135 -9.94 -12.58 8.62
C ASN A 135 -9.30 -11.61 9.66
N PRO A 136 -8.66 -12.11 10.74
CA PRO A 136 -8.09 -11.25 11.79
C PRO A 136 -7.02 -10.27 11.30
N ILE A 137 -6.20 -10.64 10.31
CA ILE A 137 -5.17 -9.78 9.75
C ILE A 137 -5.81 -8.76 8.81
N SER A 138 -6.68 -9.19 7.90
CA SER A 138 -7.42 -8.30 7.00
C SER A 138 -8.19 -7.25 7.79
N ARG A 139 -8.82 -7.64 8.91
CA ARG A 139 -9.56 -6.73 9.78
C ARG A 139 -8.65 -5.66 10.37
N GLN A 140 -7.50 -6.04 10.91
CA GLN A 140 -6.54 -5.09 11.49
C GLN A 140 -6.03 -4.09 10.44
N VAL A 141 -5.67 -4.60 9.26
CA VAL A 141 -5.22 -3.77 8.13
C VAL A 141 -6.35 -2.84 7.68
N LYS A 142 -7.58 -3.34 7.54
CA LYS A 142 -8.71 -2.53 7.07
C LYS A 142 -9.12 -1.45 8.06
N ILE A 143 -9.03 -1.72 9.37
CA ILE A 143 -9.24 -0.70 10.41
C ILE A 143 -8.19 0.41 10.27
N ALA A 144 -6.91 0.05 10.15
CA ALA A 144 -5.83 1.03 10.02
C ALA A 144 -5.89 1.82 8.70
N ASP A 145 -6.27 1.17 7.60
CA ASP A 145 -6.57 1.81 6.32
C ASP A 145 -7.68 2.85 6.47
N LEU A 146 -8.85 2.46 7.01
CA LEU A 146 -9.97 3.37 7.21
C LEU A 146 -9.58 4.57 8.08
N GLU A 147 -8.80 4.36 9.14
CA GLU A 147 -8.33 5.45 9.99
C GLU A 147 -7.33 6.39 9.28
N ASP A 148 -6.42 5.88 8.46
CA ASP A 148 -5.53 6.72 7.65
C ASP A 148 -6.33 7.53 6.60
N ASN A 149 -7.32 6.88 5.98
CA ASN A 149 -8.23 7.48 5.00
C ASN A 149 -9.17 8.54 5.61
N MET A 150 -9.50 8.44 6.90
CA MET A 150 -10.32 9.41 7.64
C MET A 150 -9.50 10.56 8.24
N ASN A 151 -8.17 10.58 8.09
CA ASN A 151 -7.32 11.64 8.62
C ASN A 151 -7.42 12.92 7.78
N MET A 152 -8.43 13.74 8.08
CA MET A 152 -8.70 15.02 7.41
C MET A 152 -7.64 16.09 7.66
N LEU A 153 -6.71 15.90 8.61
CA LEU A 153 -5.62 16.86 8.86
C LEU A 153 -4.59 16.87 7.72
N ARG A 154 -4.61 15.87 6.85
CA ARG A 154 -3.65 15.73 5.74
C ARG A 154 -4.12 16.41 4.45
N VAL A 155 -5.43 16.63 4.28
CA VAL A 155 -5.96 17.22 3.05
C VAL A 155 -5.89 18.75 3.12
N ALA A 156 -5.56 19.38 1.98
CA ALA A 156 -5.47 20.84 1.90
C ALA A 156 -6.85 21.52 1.96
N GLU A 157 -7.87 20.88 1.39
CA GLU A 157 -9.24 21.39 1.34
C GLU A 157 -10.22 20.23 1.52
N ILE A 158 -11.25 20.43 2.35
CA ILE A 158 -12.33 19.47 2.57
C ILE A 158 -13.45 19.76 1.57
N ARG A 159 -13.76 18.80 0.70
CA ARG A 159 -14.84 18.91 -0.28
C ARG A 159 -16.05 18.04 0.11
N PRO A 160 -17.26 18.31 -0.44
CA PRO A 160 -18.46 17.51 -0.13
C PRO A 160 -18.27 15.99 -0.32
N LYS A 161 -17.58 15.59 -1.40
CA LYS A 161 -17.26 14.18 -1.67
C LYS A 161 -16.39 13.52 -0.60
N ASP A 162 -15.56 14.30 0.10
CA ASP A 162 -14.73 13.80 1.18
C ASP A 162 -15.57 13.55 2.45
N LEU A 163 -16.61 14.35 2.68
CA LEU A 163 -17.59 14.13 3.77
C LEU A 163 -18.45 12.87 3.52
N GLU A 164 -18.92 12.65 2.30
CA GLU A 164 -19.66 11.43 1.93
C GLU A 164 -18.83 10.16 2.17
N ARG A 165 -17.55 10.20 1.79
CA ARG A 165 -16.60 9.12 2.06
C ARG A 165 -16.35 8.93 3.55
N LEU A 166 -16.21 10.03 4.30
CA LEU A 166 -15.98 9.98 5.74
C LEU A 166 -17.15 9.30 6.46
N GLU A 167 -18.40 9.62 6.09
CA GLU A 167 -19.58 8.94 6.66
C GLU A 167 -19.56 7.44 6.36
N LYS A 168 -19.28 7.08 5.09
CA LYS A 168 -19.16 5.68 4.65
C LYS A 168 -18.07 4.94 5.42
N TYR A 169 -16.86 5.49 5.50
CA TYR A 169 -15.72 4.88 6.17
C TYR A 169 -15.93 4.76 7.68
N HIS A 170 -16.53 5.77 8.32
CA HIS A 170 -16.85 5.72 9.74
C HIS A 170 -17.85 4.59 10.07
N ARG A 171 -18.83 4.34 9.20
CA ARG A 171 -19.76 3.20 9.35
C ARG A 171 -19.04 1.86 9.28
N SER A 172 -18.16 1.68 8.29
CA SER A 172 -17.33 0.48 8.15
C SER A 172 -16.42 0.29 9.36
N TRP A 173 -15.77 1.36 9.82
CA TRP A 173 -14.86 1.33 10.97
C TRP A 173 -15.60 0.90 12.24
N LYS A 174 -16.80 1.44 12.51
CA LYS A 174 -17.64 1.00 13.63
C LYS A 174 -17.98 -0.48 13.57
N LYS A 175 -18.34 -0.98 12.37
CA LYS A 175 -18.66 -2.40 12.15
C LYS A 175 -17.45 -3.31 12.47
N LEU A 176 -16.25 -2.94 12.00
CA LEU A 176 -15.04 -3.75 12.20
C LEU A 176 -14.49 -3.69 13.62
N THR A 177 -14.62 -2.55 14.31
CA THR A 177 -14.14 -2.37 15.69
C THR A 177 -15.08 -2.97 16.72
N ALA A 178 -16.40 -2.93 16.51
CA ALA A 178 -17.37 -3.58 17.40
C ALA A 178 -17.10 -5.08 17.57
N ASN A 179 -16.67 -5.76 16.50
CA ASN A 179 -16.33 -7.18 16.53
C ASN A 179 -15.02 -7.49 17.29
N THR A 180 -14.21 -6.47 17.59
CA THR A 180 -12.95 -6.66 18.34
C THR A 180 -13.18 -6.62 19.86
N ASN A 181 -14.24 -5.96 20.32
CA ASN A 181 -14.54 -5.81 21.75
C ASN A 181 -15.28 -7.02 22.39
N ASN A 182 -15.59 -8.05 21.59
CA ASN A 182 -16.36 -9.22 22.01
C ASN A 182 -15.52 -10.52 22.14
N ASN A 183 -14.19 -10.42 22.04
CA ASN A 183 -13.23 -11.52 22.26
C ASN A 183 -12.21 -11.12 23.31
#